data_AF-A0A6A6LIE2-F1
#
_entry.id   AF-A0A6A6LIE2-F1
#
_cell.length_a   1.000
_cell.length_b   1.000
_cell.length_c   1.000
_cell.angle_alpha   90.00
_cell.angle_beta   90.00
_cell.angle_gamma   90.00
#
_symmetry.space_group_name_H-M   'P 1'
#
loop_
_entity.id
_entity.type
_entity.pdbx_description
1 polymer ?
#
loop_
_entity_poly.entity_id
_entity_poly.type
_entity_poly.pdbx_seq_one_letter_code
_entity_poly.pdbx_strand_id
1 'polypeptide(L)'
;MEQPSSPGTRPVELRDCIEELMKFTLQAYTDQTLGLDLHLSKDFCFQLLNDSYHSDSEQALPQSLYQRLASILCEFITYGSFSEATKFMESYNLDNDLRERGKWDKLILDEGTQLLNILKSVNFEIDVQEPFFTQLRDGLKTVEGRCAVGDYNQIESGALILFNKCLVLQVQDIHRYASFAEMLEESLEKVLPGVKTIDEGVKVYRKFYTEAKERANGVLAICVAKSSAQPYIPLAGILSVSLLTDMLVKVAMHY
;
A
#
# COMPACT_ATOMS: atom_id res chain seq x y z
N MET A 1 18.73 -17.70 -0.13
CA MET A 1 17.31 -17.67 0.28
C MET A 1 17.11 -16.34 0.99
N GLU A 2 16.29 -15.45 0.44
CA GLU A 2 15.94 -14.20 1.12
C GLU A 2 14.79 -14.48 2.08
N GLN A 3 15.06 -14.31 3.37
CA GLN A 3 14.09 -14.50 4.43
C GLN A 3 13.12 -13.31 4.43
N PRO A 4 11.81 -13.51 4.67
CA PRO A 4 10.94 -12.39 4.99
C PRO A 4 11.46 -11.66 6.22
N SER A 5 11.50 -10.34 6.16
CA SER A 5 11.87 -9.45 7.26
C SER A 5 10.93 -9.66 8.46
N SER A 6 11.43 -9.36 9.67
CA SER A 6 10.57 -9.15 10.85
C SER A 6 9.57 -8.04 10.52
N PRO A 7 8.32 -8.08 11.01
CA PRO A 7 7.37 -7.02 10.69
C PRO A 7 7.90 -5.69 11.24
N GLY A 8 7.74 -4.63 10.48
CA GLY A 8 8.05 -3.28 10.96
C GLY A 8 7.11 -2.90 12.10
N THR A 9 7.65 -2.34 13.19
CA THR A 9 6.88 -1.90 14.37
C THR A 9 6.93 -0.39 14.60
N ARG A 10 7.59 0.33 13.68
CA ARG A 10 7.69 1.79 13.76
C ARG A 10 6.39 2.42 13.26
N PRO A 11 6.06 3.64 13.72
CA PRO A 11 4.95 4.39 13.14
C PRO A 11 5.14 4.49 11.62
N VAL A 12 4.11 4.14 10.86
CA VAL A 12 4.16 4.22 9.40
C VAL A 12 4.18 5.69 9.00
N GLU A 13 5.28 6.14 8.39
CA GLU A 13 5.39 7.47 7.83
C GLU A 13 4.83 7.49 6.40
N LEU A 14 4.04 8.52 6.06
CA LEU A 14 3.45 8.66 4.73
C LEU A 14 4.50 8.56 3.61
N ARG A 15 5.66 9.19 3.81
CA ARG A 15 6.77 9.20 2.86
C ARG A 15 7.31 7.81 2.52
N ASP A 16 7.15 6.85 3.42
CA ASP A 16 7.68 5.50 3.23
C ASP A 16 6.71 4.59 2.47
N CYS A 17 5.43 4.97 2.36
CA CYS A 17 4.38 4.15 1.76
C CYS A 17 3.64 4.79 0.58
N ILE A 18 3.68 6.13 0.42
CA ILE A 18 2.84 6.84 -0.55
C ILE A 18 3.07 6.43 -2.01
N GLU A 19 4.30 6.05 -2.40
CA GLU A 19 4.56 5.57 -3.76
C GLU A 19 3.83 4.25 -4.06
N GLU A 20 3.95 3.25 -3.17
CA GLU A 20 3.26 1.97 -3.32
C GLU A 20 1.75 2.12 -3.20
N LEU A 21 1.29 2.99 -2.30
CA LEU A 21 -0.13 3.31 -2.17
C LEU A 21 -0.70 3.97 -3.43
N MET A 22 0.04 4.93 -4.02
CA MET A 22 -0.32 5.59 -5.28
C MET A 22 -0.44 4.57 -6.41
N LYS A 23 0.60 3.75 -6.59
CA LYS A 23 0.66 2.70 -7.61
C LYS A 23 -0.51 1.74 -7.47
N PHE A 24 -0.74 1.23 -6.26
CA PHE A 24 -1.84 0.32 -5.95
C PHE A 24 -3.20 0.93 -6.27
N THR A 25 -3.42 2.19 -5.88
CA THR A 25 -4.70 2.90 -6.10
C THR A 25 -4.99 3.08 -7.59
N LEU A 26 -4.00 3.50 -8.38
CA LEU A 26 -4.12 3.67 -9.84
C LEU A 26 -4.35 2.34 -10.56
N GLN A 27 -3.63 1.29 -10.16
CA GLN A 27 -3.80 -0.07 -10.70
C GLN A 27 -5.19 -0.61 -10.39
N ALA A 28 -5.63 -0.51 -9.13
CA ALA A 28 -6.95 -1.00 -8.71
C ALA A 28 -8.11 -0.29 -9.44
N TYR A 29 -7.96 1.01 -9.74
CA TYR A 29 -8.91 1.74 -10.57
C TYR A 29 -8.91 1.24 -12.03
N THR A 30 -7.73 1.08 -12.63
CA THR A 30 -7.58 0.60 -14.01
C THR A 30 -8.18 -0.78 -14.19
N ASP A 31 -7.92 -1.67 -13.23
CA ASP A 31 -8.39 -3.07 -13.22
C ASP A 31 -9.82 -3.24 -12.70
N GLN A 32 -10.44 -2.17 -12.16
CA GLN A 32 -11.79 -2.17 -11.57
C GLN A 32 -11.97 -3.15 -10.41
N THR A 33 -10.94 -3.33 -9.57
CA THR A 33 -10.94 -4.36 -8.51
C THR A 33 -11.50 -3.87 -7.16
N LEU A 34 -11.51 -2.55 -6.91
CA LEU A 34 -11.89 -1.97 -5.61
C LEU A 34 -13.09 -1.01 -5.66
N GLY A 35 -13.75 -0.86 -6.82
CA GLY A 35 -14.90 0.03 -6.96
C GLY A 35 -14.60 1.51 -6.75
N LEU A 36 -13.34 1.92 -6.97
CA LEU A 36 -12.90 3.31 -6.86
C LEU A 36 -13.41 4.12 -8.06
N ASP A 37 -13.78 5.38 -7.83
CA ASP A 37 -14.02 6.36 -8.88
C ASP A 37 -13.02 7.50 -8.73
N LEU A 38 -12.00 7.50 -9.59
CA LEU A 38 -10.99 8.55 -9.61
C LEU A 38 -11.38 9.70 -10.55
N HIS A 39 -12.48 9.63 -11.29
CA HIS A 39 -12.80 10.59 -12.35
C HIS A 39 -11.65 10.85 -13.37
N LEU A 40 -10.67 9.95 -13.45
CA LEU A 40 -9.56 9.96 -14.41
C LEU A 40 -9.84 8.98 -15.54
N SER A 41 -9.34 9.25 -16.75
CA SER A 41 -9.40 8.23 -17.80
C SER A 41 -8.45 7.08 -17.48
N LYS A 42 -8.81 5.85 -17.87
CA LYS A 42 -7.93 4.68 -17.68
C LYS A 42 -6.62 4.81 -18.45
N ASP A 43 -6.67 5.37 -19.65
CA ASP A 43 -5.48 5.62 -20.48
C ASP A 43 -4.51 6.57 -19.76
N PHE A 44 -5.05 7.57 -19.06
CA PHE A 44 -4.25 8.50 -18.28
C PHE A 44 -3.62 7.84 -17.05
N CYS A 45 -4.37 7.01 -16.32
CA CYS A 45 -3.79 6.22 -15.22
C CYS A 45 -2.70 5.26 -15.73
N PHE A 46 -2.89 4.68 -16.92
CA PHE A 46 -1.88 3.83 -17.56
C PHE A 46 -0.61 4.63 -17.91
N GLN A 47 -0.74 5.85 -18.44
CA GLN A 47 0.40 6.74 -18.68
C GLN A 47 1.14 7.07 -17.37
N LEU A 48 0.41 7.43 -16.31
CA LEU A 48 1.02 7.71 -15.00
C LEU A 48 1.85 6.54 -14.45
N LEU A 49 1.37 5.32 -14.65
CA LEU A 49 2.01 4.10 -14.17
C LEU A 49 3.25 3.68 -14.98
N ASN A 50 3.29 3.98 -16.29
CA ASN A 50 4.29 3.43 -17.20
C ASN A 50 5.28 4.47 -17.75
N ASP A 51 4.89 5.74 -17.84
CA ASP A 51 5.74 6.79 -18.40
C ASP A 51 6.74 7.28 -17.35
N SER A 52 7.94 7.63 -17.82
CA SER A 52 9.02 8.20 -17.01
C SER A 52 9.26 9.67 -17.34
N TYR A 53 9.47 10.46 -16.30
CA TYR A 53 10.02 11.80 -16.41
C TYR A 53 11.55 11.74 -16.55
N HIS A 54 12.10 12.54 -17.45
CA HIS A 54 13.53 12.74 -17.63
C HIS A 54 13.85 14.18 -17.24
N SER A 55 14.57 14.37 -16.13
CA SER A 55 15.08 15.71 -15.80
C SER A 55 16.16 16.12 -16.79
N ASP A 56 16.29 17.42 -17.06
CA ASP A 56 17.37 17.98 -17.88
C ASP A 56 18.78 17.79 -17.27
N SER A 57 18.88 17.27 -16.04
CA SER A 57 20.14 16.89 -15.41
C SER A 57 20.60 15.50 -15.88
N GLU A 58 21.77 15.44 -16.53
CA GLU A 58 22.41 14.20 -17.01
C GLU A 58 22.73 13.16 -15.90
N GLN A 59 22.52 13.50 -14.62
CA GLN A 59 22.80 12.63 -13.46
C GLN A 59 21.54 12.11 -12.75
N ALA A 60 20.33 12.55 -13.11
CA ALA A 60 19.12 12.09 -12.47
C ALA A 60 18.60 10.78 -13.10
N LEU A 61 18.30 9.79 -12.27
CA LEU A 61 17.60 8.58 -12.74
C LEU A 61 16.18 8.94 -13.18
N PRO A 62 15.66 8.32 -14.26
CA PRO A 62 14.27 8.51 -14.67
C PRO A 62 13.32 8.14 -13.52
N GLN A 63 12.44 9.06 -13.14
CA GLN A 63 11.41 8.83 -12.13
C GLN A 63 10.09 8.62 -12.84
N SER A 64 9.33 7.58 -12.49
CA SER A 64 7.99 7.39 -13.08
C SER A 64 7.04 8.51 -12.67
N LEU A 65 6.07 8.83 -13.54
CA LEU A 65 5.14 9.93 -13.28
C LEU A 65 4.33 9.74 -11.99
N TYR A 66 3.91 8.52 -11.66
CA TYR A 66 3.21 8.25 -10.41
C TYR A 66 4.09 8.46 -9.16
N GLN A 67 5.40 8.18 -9.22
CA GLN A 67 6.30 8.44 -8.09
C GLN A 67 6.47 9.93 -7.85
N ARG A 68 6.57 10.71 -8.94
CA ARG A 68 6.62 12.16 -8.84
C ARG A 68 5.33 12.73 -8.25
N LEU A 69 4.18 12.24 -8.73
CA LEU A 69 2.87 12.56 -8.18
C LEU A 69 2.76 12.24 -6.68
N ALA A 70 3.25 11.06 -6.28
CA ALA A 70 3.29 10.63 -4.89
C ALA A 70 4.17 11.54 -4.02
N SER A 71 5.36 11.92 -4.48
CA SER A 71 6.27 12.83 -3.77
C SER A 71 5.62 14.20 -3.53
N ILE A 72 5.04 14.76 -4.57
CA ILE A 72 4.32 16.03 -4.52
C ILE A 72 3.19 15.98 -3.48
N LEU A 73 2.35 14.95 -3.54
CA LEU A 73 1.23 14.81 -2.61
C LEU A 73 1.71 14.59 -1.18
N CYS A 74 2.83 13.87 -1.00
CA CYS A 74 3.44 13.67 0.30
C CYS A 74 3.81 15.01 0.95
N GLU A 75 4.48 15.88 0.20
CA GLU A 75 4.85 17.21 0.69
C GLU A 75 3.62 18.04 1.05
N PHE A 76 2.61 18.02 0.18
CA PHE A 76 1.40 18.80 0.41
C PHE A 76 0.65 18.35 1.66
N ILE A 77 0.47 17.04 1.83
CA ILE A 77 -0.20 16.46 3.01
C ILE A 77 0.62 16.73 4.29
N THR A 78 1.96 16.72 4.18
CA THR A 78 2.84 16.88 5.35
C THR A 78 2.97 18.34 5.80
N TYR A 79 3.09 19.27 4.87
CA TYR A 79 3.45 20.67 5.16
C TYR A 79 2.31 21.66 4.89
N GLY A 80 1.17 21.21 4.34
CA GLY A 80 0.00 22.05 4.08
C GLY A 80 0.23 23.15 3.04
N SER A 81 1.34 23.11 2.31
CA SER A 81 1.67 24.08 1.27
C SER A 81 2.66 23.49 0.28
N PHE A 82 2.73 24.12 -0.89
CA PHE A 82 3.56 23.69 -2.01
C PHE A 82 4.61 24.77 -2.29
N SER A 83 5.89 24.57 -1.96
CA SER A 83 6.93 25.54 -2.37
C SER A 83 7.04 25.62 -3.90
N GLU A 84 6.83 24.49 -4.58
CA GLU A 84 7.13 24.32 -6.01
C GLU A 84 5.91 24.44 -6.91
N ALA A 85 4.73 23.91 -6.55
CA ALA A 85 3.50 24.18 -7.32
C ALA A 85 3.01 25.60 -7.12
N THR A 86 3.31 26.27 -6.02
CA THR A 86 3.03 27.72 -5.92
C THR A 86 3.82 28.47 -6.99
N LYS A 87 5.12 28.16 -7.16
CA LYS A 87 5.95 28.70 -8.25
C LYS A 87 5.45 28.29 -9.64
N PHE A 88 4.97 27.05 -9.81
CA PHE A 88 4.38 26.58 -11.07
C PHE A 88 3.07 27.31 -11.40
N MET A 89 2.16 27.44 -10.44
CA MET A 89 0.88 28.12 -10.62
C MET A 89 1.07 29.62 -10.91
N GLU A 90 2.03 30.26 -10.22
CA GLU A 90 2.46 31.64 -10.49
C GLU A 90 3.09 31.79 -11.89
N SER A 91 3.88 30.80 -12.33
CA SER A 91 4.54 30.78 -13.65
C SER A 91 3.56 30.67 -14.83
N TYR A 92 2.42 30.00 -14.66
CA TYR A 92 1.50 29.71 -15.76
C TYR A 92 0.22 30.56 -15.76
N ASN A 93 0.12 31.58 -14.88
CA ASN A 93 -1.09 32.40 -14.70
C ASN A 93 -2.35 31.54 -14.64
N LEU A 94 -2.26 30.37 -13.99
CA LEU A 94 -3.42 29.54 -13.71
C LEU A 94 -4.12 30.15 -12.49
N ASP A 95 -4.61 31.38 -12.69
CA ASP A 95 -5.47 32.13 -11.78
C ASP A 95 -6.86 31.47 -11.83
N ASN A 96 -6.88 30.18 -11.47
CA ASN A 96 -8.11 29.47 -11.18
C ASN A 96 -8.75 30.20 -10.00
N ASP A 97 -10.03 30.56 -10.17
CA ASP A 97 -10.87 31.24 -9.18
C ASP A 97 -10.47 30.83 -7.76
N LEU A 98 -10.00 31.80 -6.95
CA LEU A 98 -9.51 31.59 -5.58
C LEU A 98 -10.46 30.71 -4.74
N ARG A 99 -11.76 30.67 -5.10
CA ARG A 99 -12.76 29.79 -4.50
C ARG A 99 -12.53 28.31 -4.78
N GLU A 100 -12.15 27.93 -6.00
CA GLU A 100 -11.84 26.54 -6.35
C GLU A 100 -10.57 26.09 -5.62
N ARG A 101 -9.55 26.95 -5.54
CA ARG A 101 -8.35 26.69 -4.72
C ARG A 101 -8.68 26.38 -3.26
N GLY A 102 -9.52 27.19 -2.61
CA GLY A 102 -9.92 26.95 -1.23
C GLY A 102 -10.69 25.64 -1.02
N LYS A 103 -11.42 25.15 -2.03
CA LYS A 103 -12.06 23.83 -1.98
C LYS A 103 -11.03 22.70 -2.04
N TRP A 104 -10.01 22.83 -2.89
CA TRP A 104 -8.94 21.84 -3.02
C TRP A 104 -8.10 21.73 -1.75
N ASP A 105 -7.65 22.87 -1.23
CA ASP A 105 -6.83 22.91 -0.01
C ASP A 105 -7.57 22.24 1.14
N LYS A 106 -8.88 22.50 1.26
CA LYS A 106 -9.74 21.86 2.26
C LYS A 106 -9.86 20.35 2.02
N LEU A 107 -10.13 19.91 0.80
CA LEU A 107 -10.27 18.48 0.50
C LEU A 107 -8.97 17.72 0.80
N ILE A 108 -7.83 18.23 0.35
CA ILE A 108 -6.54 17.57 0.58
C ILE A 108 -6.20 17.58 2.07
N LEU A 109 -6.55 18.65 2.80
CA LEU A 109 -6.39 18.68 4.25
C LEU A 109 -7.27 17.63 4.94
N ASP A 110 -8.55 17.54 4.56
CA ASP A 110 -9.52 16.62 5.16
C ASP A 110 -9.14 15.15 4.86
N GLU A 111 -8.94 14.81 3.58
CA GLU A 111 -8.56 13.45 3.15
C GLU A 111 -7.12 13.09 3.55
N GLY A 112 -6.18 14.04 3.46
CA GLY A 112 -4.80 13.85 3.92
C GLY A 112 -4.73 13.59 5.42
N THR A 113 -5.54 14.30 6.22
CA THR A 113 -5.65 14.03 7.66
C THR A 113 -6.23 12.64 7.93
N GLN A 114 -7.27 12.23 7.19
CA GLN A 114 -7.83 10.88 7.29
C GLN A 114 -6.77 9.83 6.96
N LEU A 115 -6.03 9.99 5.86
CA LEU A 115 -4.94 9.09 5.47
C LEU A 115 -3.88 8.98 6.57
N LEU A 116 -3.40 10.10 7.11
CA LEU A 116 -2.42 10.10 8.18
C LEU A 116 -2.93 9.42 9.46
N ASN A 117 -4.22 9.57 9.79
CA ASN A 117 -4.81 8.91 10.95
C ASN A 117 -4.89 7.39 10.76
N ILE A 118 -5.21 6.92 9.54
CA ILE A 118 -5.17 5.50 9.20
C ILE A 118 -3.75 4.96 9.39
N LEU A 119 -2.73 5.61 8.81
CA LEU A 119 -1.34 5.16 8.91
C LEU A 119 -0.83 5.15 10.36
N LYS A 120 -1.18 6.17 11.16
CA LYS A 120 -0.84 6.21 12.60
C LYS A 120 -1.48 5.09 13.42
N SER A 121 -2.58 4.51 12.96
CA SER A 121 -3.27 3.41 13.63
C SER A 121 -2.67 2.03 13.31
N VAL A 122 -1.81 1.94 12.29
CA VAL A 122 -1.14 0.70 11.91
C VAL A 122 -0.15 0.27 12.99
N ASN A 123 -0.20 -1.01 13.38
CA ASN A 123 0.71 -1.58 14.37
C ASN A 123 1.91 -2.28 13.72
N PHE A 124 1.69 -2.91 12.56
CA PHE A 124 2.72 -3.72 11.89
C PHE A 124 2.73 -3.53 10.38
N GLU A 125 3.92 -3.65 9.78
CA GLU A 125 4.08 -3.75 8.33
C GLU A 125 4.55 -5.15 7.93
N ILE A 126 3.88 -5.75 6.94
CA ILE A 126 4.23 -7.08 6.42
C ILE A 126 4.27 -7.05 4.89
N ASP A 127 5.37 -7.54 4.33
CA ASP A 127 5.46 -7.79 2.89
C ASP A 127 5.10 -9.24 2.55
N VAL A 128 4.31 -9.38 1.47
CA VAL A 128 3.83 -10.64 0.90
C VAL A 128 4.02 -10.63 -0.61
N GLN A 129 4.41 -11.76 -1.17
CA GLN A 129 4.60 -11.92 -2.62
C GLN A 129 3.27 -12.24 -3.32
N GLU A 130 3.20 -11.98 -4.62
CA GLU A 130 2.13 -12.53 -5.46
C GLU A 130 2.24 -14.06 -5.56
N PRO A 131 1.12 -14.80 -5.63
CA PRO A 131 -0.27 -14.33 -5.72
C PRO A 131 -0.92 -13.99 -4.37
N PHE A 132 -0.20 -14.14 -3.25
CA PHE A 132 -0.79 -14.07 -1.91
C PHE A 132 -1.29 -12.67 -1.56
N PHE A 133 -0.60 -11.62 -2.04
CA PHE A 133 -1.07 -10.24 -1.87
C PHE A 133 -2.44 -10.03 -2.52
N THR A 134 -2.59 -10.39 -3.80
CA THR A 134 -3.87 -10.33 -4.50
C THR A 134 -4.95 -11.15 -3.80
N GLN A 135 -4.62 -12.36 -3.32
CA GLN A 135 -5.58 -13.20 -2.59
C GLN A 135 -6.02 -12.59 -1.25
N LEU A 136 -5.13 -11.90 -0.53
CA LEU A 136 -5.46 -11.15 0.68
C LEU A 136 -6.37 -9.96 0.37
N ARG A 137 -6.03 -9.19 -0.67
CA ARG A 137 -6.85 -8.07 -1.17
C ARG A 137 -8.26 -8.52 -1.55
N ASP A 138 -8.40 -9.69 -2.18
CA ASP A 138 -9.70 -10.18 -2.63
C ASP A 138 -10.46 -10.94 -1.54
N GLY A 139 -9.84 -11.16 -0.37
CA GLY A 139 -10.44 -11.88 0.77
C GLY A 139 -10.50 -13.40 0.57
N LEU A 140 -9.78 -13.93 -0.42
CA LEU A 140 -9.64 -15.38 -0.64
C LEU A 140 -8.70 -15.99 0.39
N LYS A 141 -7.55 -15.34 0.60
CA LYS A 141 -6.60 -15.68 1.67
C LYS A 141 -6.99 -14.89 2.91
N THR A 142 -7.25 -15.59 4.00
CA THR A 142 -7.70 -15.02 5.29
C THR A 142 -6.78 -15.38 6.44
N VAL A 143 -5.73 -16.17 6.19
CA VAL A 143 -4.74 -16.55 7.19
C VAL A 143 -3.34 -16.34 6.61
N GLU A 144 -2.50 -15.59 7.30
CA GLU A 144 -1.09 -15.39 6.96
C GLU A 144 -0.19 -16.22 7.88
N GLY A 145 0.45 -17.24 7.32
CA GLY A 145 1.36 -18.13 8.05
C GLY A 145 2.78 -17.59 8.10
N ARG A 146 3.40 -17.51 9.28
CA ARG A 146 4.79 -17.05 9.48
C ARG A 146 5.50 -17.89 10.54
N CYS A 147 6.82 -18.05 10.44
CA CYS A 147 7.56 -18.57 11.61
C CYS A 147 7.44 -17.58 12.78
N ALA A 148 7.27 -18.10 14.00
CA ALA A 148 7.06 -17.28 15.20
C ALA A 148 8.37 -16.65 15.71
N VAL A 149 8.94 -15.72 14.95
CA VAL A 149 10.25 -15.10 15.22
C VAL A 149 10.13 -13.59 15.36
N GLY A 150 11.00 -12.97 16.17
CA GLY A 150 11.10 -11.51 16.27
C GLY A 150 9.76 -10.86 16.61
N ASP A 151 9.44 -9.78 15.89
CA ASP A 151 8.26 -8.95 16.15
C ASP A 151 6.95 -9.63 15.75
N TYR A 152 6.98 -10.71 14.97
CA TYR A 152 5.77 -11.50 14.70
C TYR A 152 5.13 -12.03 15.98
N ASN A 153 5.93 -12.29 17.04
CA ASN A 153 5.41 -12.76 18.32
C ASN A 153 4.62 -11.70 19.11
N GLN A 154 4.71 -10.42 18.72
CA GLN A 154 4.03 -9.31 19.36
C GLN A 154 2.68 -8.99 18.70
N ILE A 155 2.38 -9.62 17.56
CA ILE A 155 1.08 -9.45 16.90
C ILE A 155 0.02 -10.08 17.81
N GLU A 156 -1.09 -9.35 17.98
CA GLU A 156 -2.23 -9.75 18.81
C GLU A 156 -3.54 -9.45 18.07
N SER A 157 -4.64 -10.09 18.48
CA SER A 157 -5.97 -9.83 17.93
C SER A 157 -6.35 -8.35 18.09
N GLY A 158 -6.99 -7.80 17.07
CA GLY A 158 -7.35 -6.38 16.98
C GLY A 158 -6.28 -5.49 16.35
N ALA A 159 -5.03 -5.96 16.24
CA ALA A 159 -3.95 -5.20 15.59
C ALA A 159 -4.25 -4.93 14.11
N LEU A 160 -3.78 -3.77 13.62
CA LEU A 160 -3.85 -3.39 12.21
C LEU A 160 -2.50 -3.63 11.55
N ILE A 161 -2.52 -4.34 10.42
CA ILE A 161 -1.34 -4.66 9.62
C ILE A 161 -1.46 -4.00 8.26
N LEU A 162 -0.43 -3.25 7.87
CA LEU A 162 -0.27 -2.71 6.53
C LEU A 162 0.53 -3.70 5.67
N PHE A 163 -0.16 -4.33 4.72
CA PHE A 163 0.42 -5.25 3.75
C PHE A 163 0.92 -4.50 2.52
N ASN A 164 2.17 -4.77 2.13
CA ASN A 164 2.85 -4.17 0.98
C ASN A 164 2.62 -2.64 0.90
N LYS A 165 2.64 -1.98 2.06
CA LYS A 165 2.50 -0.51 2.19
C LYS A 165 1.19 0.09 1.66
N CYS A 166 0.18 -0.70 1.29
CA CYS A 166 -1.04 -0.19 0.64
C CYS A 166 -2.37 -0.80 1.08
N LEU A 167 -2.37 -1.98 1.71
CA LEU A 167 -3.60 -2.68 2.13
C LEU A 167 -3.63 -2.86 3.64
N VAL A 168 -4.65 -2.32 4.33
CA VAL A 168 -4.78 -2.50 5.79
C VAL A 168 -5.72 -3.66 6.10
N LEU A 169 -5.23 -4.66 6.82
CA LEU A 169 -6.06 -5.75 7.35
C LEU A 169 -6.01 -5.75 8.88
N GLN A 170 -7.11 -6.15 9.50
CA GLN A 170 -7.20 -6.30 10.95
C GLN A 170 -7.04 -7.76 11.34
N VAL A 171 -6.18 -8.03 12.32
CA VAL A 171 -6.01 -9.34 12.93
C VAL A 171 -7.28 -9.71 13.70
N GLN A 172 -7.90 -10.82 13.31
CA GLN A 172 -9.08 -11.37 13.98
C GLN A 172 -8.69 -12.34 15.08
N ASP A 173 -7.69 -13.19 14.80
CA ASP A 173 -7.21 -14.20 15.73
C ASP A 173 -5.78 -14.64 15.40
N ILE A 174 -5.11 -15.30 16.34
CA ILE A 174 -3.75 -15.83 16.19
C ILE A 174 -3.66 -17.22 16.77
N HIS A 175 -3.31 -18.18 15.93
CA HIS A 175 -3.05 -19.56 16.36
C HIS A 175 -1.56 -19.89 16.27
N ARG A 176 -1.12 -20.81 17.12
CA ARG A 176 0.27 -21.29 17.17
C ARG A 176 0.31 -22.78 16.90
N TYR A 177 1.25 -23.20 16.05
CA TYR A 177 1.45 -24.59 15.67
C TYR A 177 2.93 -24.97 15.81
N ALA A 178 3.21 -26.26 15.97
CA ALA A 178 4.60 -26.73 15.99
C ALA A 178 5.23 -26.73 14.59
N SER A 179 4.40 -26.84 13.54
CA SER A 179 4.86 -26.90 12.15
C SER A 179 3.90 -26.24 11.15
N PHE A 180 4.39 -25.95 9.95
CA PHE A 180 3.53 -25.50 8.84
C PHE A 180 2.58 -26.62 8.40
N ALA A 181 2.98 -27.88 8.50
CA ALA A 181 2.12 -29.01 8.16
C ALA A 181 0.87 -29.02 9.05
N GLU A 182 1.04 -28.92 10.38
CA GLU A 182 -0.07 -28.84 11.33
C GLU A 182 -0.99 -27.65 11.06
N MET A 183 -0.42 -26.46 10.80
CA MET A 183 -1.21 -25.27 10.48
C MET A 183 -2.06 -25.47 9.21
N LEU A 184 -1.47 -26.10 8.18
CA LEU A 184 -2.13 -26.33 6.90
C LEU A 184 -3.19 -27.44 6.99
N GLU A 185 -3.02 -28.43 7.86
CA GLU A 185 -4.04 -29.46 8.11
C GLU A 185 -5.36 -28.84 8.59
N GLU A 186 -5.29 -27.76 9.38
CA GLU A 186 -6.47 -27.05 9.85
C GLU A 186 -7.09 -26.13 8.78
N SER A 187 -6.26 -25.50 7.93
CA SER A 187 -6.73 -24.33 7.17
C SER A 187 -6.05 -24.08 5.80
N LEU A 188 -5.60 -25.12 5.09
CA LEU A 188 -4.89 -25.02 3.80
C LEU A 188 -5.52 -24.01 2.82
N GLU A 189 -6.82 -24.08 2.55
CA GLU A 189 -7.48 -23.21 1.58
C GLU A 189 -7.49 -21.73 1.97
N LYS A 190 -7.50 -21.44 3.29
CA LYS A 190 -7.48 -20.07 3.82
C LYS A 190 -6.08 -19.50 3.88
N VAL A 191 -5.07 -20.36 4.00
CA VAL A 191 -3.65 -19.99 4.07
C VAL A 191 -3.04 -19.88 2.67
N LEU A 192 -3.28 -20.86 1.80
CA LEU A 192 -2.73 -20.97 0.45
C LEU A 192 -3.83 -21.32 -0.57
N PRO A 193 -4.75 -20.38 -0.90
CA PRO A 193 -5.79 -20.62 -1.88
C PRO A 193 -5.24 -21.16 -3.21
N GLY A 194 -5.83 -22.25 -3.69
CA GLY A 194 -5.46 -22.93 -4.93
C GLY A 194 -4.41 -24.05 -4.79
N VAL A 195 -3.76 -24.17 -3.64
CA VAL A 195 -2.88 -25.32 -3.33
C VAL A 195 -3.72 -26.52 -2.92
N LYS A 196 -3.40 -27.71 -3.45
CA LYS A 196 -4.26 -28.90 -3.32
C LYS A 196 -3.85 -29.83 -2.20
N THR A 197 -2.59 -29.79 -1.76
CA THR A 197 -2.05 -30.72 -0.78
C THR A 197 -1.19 -30.03 0.27
N ILE A 198 -1.11 -30.64 1.46
CA ILE A 198 -0.26 -30.16 2.56
C ILE A 198 1.21 -30.13 2.13
N ASP A 199 1.69 -31.17 1.44
CA ASP A 199 3.08 -31.25 0.97
C ASP A 199 3.45 -30.11 0.01
N GLU A 200 2.55 -29.77 -0.93
CA GLU A 200 2.73 -28.60 -1.79
C GLU A 200 2.75 -27.31 -0.98
N GLY A 201 1.87 -27.18 0.01
CA GLY A 201 1.82 -26.00 0.87
C GLY A 201 3.08 -25.82 1.71
N VAL A 202 3.61 -26.90 2.30
CA VAL A 202 4.88 -26.89 3.02
C VAL A 202 6.02 -26.48 2.08
N LYS A 203 6.04 -26.96 0.82
CA LYS A 203 7.05 -26.54 -0.18
C LYS A 203 7.00 -25.03 -0.48
N VAL A 204 5.84 -24.38 -0.39
CA VAL A 204 5.75 -22.91 -0.49
C VAL A 204 6.54 -22.26 0.64
N TYR A 205 6.33 -22.69 1.88
CA TYR A 205 7.03 -22.14 3.05
C TYR A 205 8.53 -22.44 3.06
N ARG A 206 8.96 -23.57 2.48
CA ARG A 206 10.37 -23.94 2.36
C ARG A 206 11.19 -23.00 1.47
N LYS A 207 10.54 -22.16 0.65
CA LYS A 207 11.22 -21.08 -0.08
C LYS A 207 11.73 -19.98 0.85
N PHE A 208 11.11 -19.83 2.02
CA PHE A 208 11.33 -18.74 2.97
C PHE A 208 11.97 -19.19 4.28
N TYR A 209 11.65 -20.40 4.75
CA TYR A 209 12.04 -20.89 6.07
C TYR A 209 12.64 -22.30 6.01
N THR A 210 13.75 -22.48 6.72
CA THR A 210 14.36 -23.80 6.92
C THR A 210 13.60 -24.59 7.99
N GLU A 211 13.60 -25.92 7.87
CA GLU A 211 13.00 -26.82 8.86
C GLU A 211 13.55 -26.62 10.28
N ALA A 212 14.85 -26.37 10.40
CA ALA A 212 15.48 -26.12 11.68
C ALA A 212 14.90 -24.86 12.35
N LYS A 213 14.61 -23.82 11.56
CA LYS A 213 14.04 -22.56 12.07
C LYS A 213 12.58 -22.70 12.44
N GLU A 214 11.80 -23.41 11.63
CA GLU A 214 10.44 -23.80 11.97
C GLU A 214 10.40 -24.59 13.28
N ARG A 215 11.19 -25.67 13.40
CA ARG A 215 11.22 -26.50 14.61
C ARG A 215 11.65 -25.73 15.85
N ALA A 216 12.55 -24.76 15.71
CA ALA A 216 13.05 -23.98 16.84
C ALA A 216 12.04 -22.93 17.34
N ASN A 217 11.12 -22.47 16.50
CA ASN A 217 10.25 -21.32 16.82
C ASN A 217 8.74 -21.65 16.74
N GLY A 218 8.37 -22.70 16.05
CA GLY A 218 6.98 -22.95 15.64
C GLY A 218 6.50 -21.99 14.56
N VAL A 219 5.19 -22.00 14.35
CA VAL A 219 4.48 -21.25 13.31
C VAL A 219 3.32 -20.47 13.92
N LEU A 220 3.10 -19.26 13.41
CA LEU A 220 1.92 -18.44 13.65
C LEU A 220 1.01 -18.51 12.45
N ALA A 221 -0.29 -18.69 12.69
CA ALA A 221 -1.35 -18.38 11.75
C ALA A 221 -2.00 -17.07 12.18
N ILE A 222 -1.83 -16.02 11.38
CA ILE A 222 -2.40 -14.69 11.62
C ILE A 222 -3.70 -14.59 10.82
N CYS A 223 -4.83 -14.78 11.48
CA CYS A 223 -6.16 -14.68 10.86
C CYS A 223 -6.49 -13.20 10.65
N VAL A 224 -6.85 -12.82 9.42
CA VAL A 224 -7.04 -11.41 9.03
C VAL A 224 -8.35 -11.20 8.29
N ALA A 225 -8.92 -10.01 8.44
CA ALA A 225 -10.06 -9.53 7.67
C ALA A 225 -9.81 -8.10 7.18
N LYS A 226 -10.54 -7.67 6.15
CA LYS A 226 -10.46 -6.30 5.64
C LYS A 226 -10.82 -5.29 6.73
N SER A 227 -9.96 -4.30 6.93
CA SER A 227 -10.32 -3.12 7.70
C SER A 227 -11.26 -2.23 6.90
N SER A 228 -12.19 -1.56 7.57
CA SER A 228 -12.99 -0.48 6.95
C SER A 228 -12.17 0.78 6.68
N ALA A 229 -11.07 0.97 7.44
CA ALA A 229 -10.17 2.10 7.32
C ALA A 229 -9.02 1.75 6.34
N GLN A 230 -9.26 1.96 5.05
CA GLN A 230 -8.29 1.68 4.00
C GLN A 230 -7.59 2.96 3.51
N PRO A 231 -6.25 2.98 3.40
CA PRO A 231 -5.51 4.19 3.03
C PRO A 231 -5.73 4.62 1.58
N TYR A 232 -6.10 3.68 0.70
CA TYR A 232 -6.38 3.99 -0.71
C TYR A 232 -7.70 4.75 -0.90
N ILE A 233 -8.61 4.76 0.10
CA ILE A 233 -9.88 5.49 0.02
C ILE A 233 -9.65 7.01 0.08
N PRO A 234 -9.01 7.59 1.11
CA PRO A 234 -8.74 9.02 1.12
C PRO A 234 -7.79 9.44 0.00
N LEU A 235 -6.84 8.57 -0.38
CA LEU A 235 -5.99 8.87 -1.54
C LEU A 235 -6.82 8.95 -2.84
N ALA A 236 -7.76 8.04 -3.06
CA ALA A 236 -8.68 8.11 -4.18
C ALA A 236 -9.53 9.39 -4.15
N GLY A 237 -9.97 9.83 -2.96
CA GLY A 237 -10.69 11.10 -2.79
C GLY A 237 -9.85 12.31 -3.23
N ILE A 238 -8.56 12.34 -2.89
CA ILE A 238 -7.61 13.38 -3.34
C ILE A 238 -7.44 13.34 -4.87
N LEU A 239 -7.29 12.13 -5.44
CA LEU A 239 -7.09 11.93 -6.88
C LEU A 239 -8.34 12.20 -7.72
N SER A 240 -9.54 12.08 -7.14
CA SER A 240 -10.83 12.29 -7.82
C SER A 240 -11.07 13.71 -8.31
N VAL A 241 -10.15 14.61 -7.98
CA VAL A 241 -10.17 16.00 -8.38
C VAL A 241 -9.53 16.17 -9.75
N SER A 242 -10.34 16.37 -10.79
CA SER A 242 -9.88 16.52 -12.19
C SER A 242 -8.87 17.65 -12.39
N LEU A 243 -9.04 18.80 -11.74
CA LEU A 243 -8.16 19.97 -11.89
C LEU A 243 -6.81 19.82 -11.16
N LEU A 244 -6.80 19.12 -10.03
CA LEU A 244 -5.60 18.77 -9.28
C LEU A 244 -4.79 17.78 -10.08
N THR A 245 -5.44 16.79 -10.70
CA THR A 245 -4.75 15.79 -11.51
C THR A 245 -4.22 16.38 -12.81
N ASP A 246 -4.97 17.26 -13.49
CA ASP A 246 -4.47 18.03 -14.64
C ASP A 246 -3.28 18.92 -14.25
N MET A 247 -3.32 19.55 -13.08
CA MET A 247 -2.25 20.41 -12.59
C MET A 247 -1.03 19.60 -12.17
N LEU A 248 -1.22 18.52 -11.41
CA LEU A 248 -0.16 17.64 -10.95
C LEU A 248 0.52 16.94 -12.12
N VAL A 249 -0.20 16.63 -13.20
CA VAL A 249 0.39 16.09 -14.42
C VAL A 249 1.08 17.14 -15.27
N LYS A 250 0.53 18.36 -15.38
CA LYS A 250 1.28 19.47 -15.98
C LYS A 250 2.56 19.79 -15.22
N VAL A 251 2.52 19.74 -13.89
CA VAL A 251 3.71 19.82 -13.04
C VAL A 251 4.61 18.64 -13.36
N ALA A 252 4.11 17.39 -13.30
CA ALA A 252 4.82 16.13 -13.55
C ALA A 252 5.58 16.10 -14.89
N MET A 253 5.00 16.67 -15.95
CA MET A 253 5.53 16.65 -17.31
C MET A 253 6.42 17.86 -17.69
N HIS A 254 6.45 18.94 -16.91
CA HIS A 254 7.20 20.16 -17.27
C HIS A 254 8.43 20.44 -16.40
N TYR A 255 8.71 19.62 -15.38
CA TYR A 255 9.80 19.82 -14.40
C TYR A 255 10.33 18.51 -13.84
#